data_AF-B4K0V9-F1
#
_entry.id   AF-B4K0V9-F1
#
_cell.length_a   1.000
_cell.length_b   1.000
_cell.length_c   1.000
_cell.angle_alpha   90.00
_cell.angle_beta   90.00
_cell.angle_gamma   90.00
#
_symmetry.space_group_name_H-M   'P 1'
#
loop_
_entity.id
_entity.type
_entity.pdbx_description
1 polymer ?
#
loop_
_entity_poly.entity_id
_entity_poly.type
_entity_poly.pdbx_seq_one_letter_code
_entity_poly.pdbx_strand_id
1 'polypeptide(L)'
;MTRISGHLLWTFIYGGFSNTCLSTYSSVDFDSDHLPVHIELAAKGLFAQAGLRRRILPSNANISKFQAYLNQRVLLNTEINSGEDIEDAIDVLNSNIYEAAKYASPPHLWQKQHSNASVKKTSLDDQTRKLLQLKREFLVLRTSSARQRYRQVQNRLRKALRLLKVNYLNNLFKQIDVHDRYRMQKLWRLTQTLKRQVEPNWPFKMHSVDGTQTWTRTNSEKAEEFVHHLEARFMPNYLNTEEDRRKVAGELQLLQQQQQQRIAGDGGAFGTSLPFRPVTLSEVTLEIKALVLKKSPGLDNIDNHVIKVLPQKAILYLVLLFNSIQQLARVTQFILGAYEKRQYCSAVFIDISEAFDRVWHEGLLYKLIRLLPPTLYGVLRSYLSNRSFVVNTGADPNSATGSYSDKL
;
A
#
# COMPACT_ATOMS: atom_id res chain seq x y z
N MET A 1 -12.16 -27.47 8.03
CA MET A 1 -11.55 -26.13 8.16
C MET A 1 -10.96 -26.06 9.55
N THR A 2 -9.65 -26.15 9.68
CA THR A 2 -8.96 -25.93 10.96
C THR A 2 -8.54 -24.47 11.00
N ARG A 3 -9.26 -23.67 11.79
CA ARG A 3 -8.96 -22.25 12.03
C ARG A 3 -8.01 -22.20 13.22
N ILE A 4 -6.77 -21.74 13.01
CA ILE A 4 -5.79 -21.58 14.08
C ILE A 4 -5.64 -20.07 14.28
N SER A 5 -6.19 -19.55 15.37
CA SER A 5 -6.08 -18.15 15.77
C SER A 5 -4.95 -17.99 16.78
N GLY A 6 -3.96 -17.16 16.49
CA GLY A 6 -2.90 -16.78 17.43
C GLY A 6 -2.69 -15.27 17.40
N HIS A 7 -2.85 -14.62 18.55
CA HIS A 7 -2.56 -13.20 18.75
C HIS A 7 -1.13 -13.08 19.31
N LEU A 8 -0.15 -12.82 18.44
CA LEU A 8 1.17 -12.25 18.74
C LEU A 8 1.94 -12.17 17.40
N LEU A 9 2.77 -11.13 17.23
CA LEU A 9 3.61 -10.85 16.06
C LEU A 9 4.44 -12.09 15.65
N TRP A 10 3.89 -12.96 14.81
CA TRP A 10 4.54 -14.21 14.41
C TRP A 10 4.91 -14.18 12.93
N THR A 11 6.20 -14.34 12.66
CA THR A 11 6.70 -14.83 11.37
C THR A 11 6.32 -16.30 11.23
N PHE A 12 5.36 -16.61 10.34
CA PHE A 12 4.96 -17.99 10.08
C PHE A 12 5.88 -18.65 9.05
N ILE A 13 6.65 -19.65 9.49
CA ILE A 13 7.46 -20.51 8.60
C ILE A 13 6.70 -21.83 8.40
N TYR A 14 6.20 -22.07 7.19
CA TYR A 14 5.57 -23.34 6.82
C TYR A 14 6.38 -24.07 5.75
N GLY A 15 6.43 -25.41 5.85
CA GLY A 15 7.13 -26.27 4.90
C GLY A 15 6.23 -27.39 4.39
N GLY A 16 6.22 -27.62 3.07
CA GLY A 16 5.54 -28.78 2.47
C GLY A 16 4.11 -28.54 1.95
N PHE A 17 3.57 -27.33 2.07
CA PHE A 17 2.30 -26.93 1.45
C PHE A 17 2.55 -26.14 0.16
N SER A 18 1.77 -26.40 -0.89
CA SER A 18 1.80 -25.60 -2.13
C SER A 18 1.10 -24.27 -1.91
N ASN A 19 1.65 -23.18 -2.43
CA ASN A 19 1.09 -21.82 -2.37
C ASN A 19 -0.36 -21.69 -2.90
N THR A 20 -0.87 -22.69 -3.62
CA THR A 20 -2.26 -22.77 -4.11
C THR A 20 -3.27 -23.19 -3.03
N CYS A 21 -2.80 -23.62 -1.86
CA CYS A 21 -3.64 -24.08 -0.76
C CYS A 21 -3.67 -23.11 0.42
N LEU A 22 -3.00 -21.96 0.30
CA LEU A 22 -2.77 -21.03 1.40
C LEU A 22 -3.21 -19.63 0.95
N SER A 23 -4.19 -19.04 1.63
CA SER A 23 -4.56 -17.63 1.49
C SER A 23 -4.21 -16.90 2.78
N THR A 24 -3.81 -15.63 2.66
CA THR A 24 -3.47 -14.79 3.80
C THR A 24 -4.28 -13.51 3.71
N TYR A 25 -5.02 -13.18 4.77
CA TYR A 25 -5.75 -11.92 4.87
C TYR A 25 -5.52 -11.29 6.25
N SER A 26 -5.54 -9.96 6.31
CA SER A 26 -5.46 -9.20 7.56
C SER A 26 -6.85 -8.67 7.92
N SER A 27 -7.31 -8.85 9.16
CA SER A 27 -8.50 -8.17 9.66
C SER A 27 -8.09 -6.93 10.44
N VAL A 28 -8.88 -5.86 10.35
CA VAL A 28 -8.74 -4.67 11.18
C VAL A 28 -9.62 -4.90 12.41
N ASP A 29 -9.00 -5.26 13.53
CA ASP A 29 -9.69 -5.31 14.82
C ASP A 29 -9.45 -3.96 15.51
N PHE A 30 -10.54 -3.24 15.84
CA PHE A 30 -10.48 -1.88 16.41
C PHE A 30 -9.86 -1.79 17.81
N ASP A 31 -9.63 -2.93 18.48
CA ASP A 31 -9.14 -3.01 19.87
C ASP A 31 -7.65 -3.39 19.98
N SER A 32 -6.91 -3.56 18.87
CA SER A 32 -5.52 -3.99 18.90
C SER A 32 -4.60 -3.16 18.01
N ASP A 33 -3.48 -2.68 18.58
CA ASP A 33 -2.38 -2.00 17.85
C ASP A 33 -1.61 -2.93 16.88
N HIS A 34 -2.10 -4.15 16.67
CA HIS A 34 -1.49 -5.16 15.81
C HIS A 34 -2.54 -5.72 14.84
N LEU A 35 -2.26 -5.67 13.53
CA LEU A 35 -3.10 -6.31 12.51
C LEU A 35 -2.92 -7.83 12.56
N PRO A 36 -3.92 -8.61 13.03
CA PRO A 36 -3.85 -10.06 12.99
C PRO A 36 -3.80 -10.55 11.53
N VAL A 37 -2.81 -11.39 11.23
CA VAL A 37 -2.64 -12.02 9.92
C VAL A 37 -3.25 -13.42 9.97
N HIS A 38 -4.37 -13.62 9.30
CA HIS A 38 -5.05 -14.90 9.20
C HIS A 38 -4.54 -15.69 8.00
N ILE A 39 -4.28 -16.99 8.21
CA ILE A 39 -3.90 -17.91 7.14
C ILE A 39 -4.97 -18.98 7.03
N GLU A 40 -5.65 -19.02 5.89
CA GLU A 40 -6.60 -20.07 5.57
C GLU A 40 -5.93 -21.17 4.75
N LEU A 41 -6.10 -22.41 5.20
CA LEU A 41 -5.56 -23.60 4.55
C LEU A 41 -6.69 -24.41 3.91
N ALA A 42 -6.76 -24.43 2.58
CA ALA A 42 -7.75 -25.21 1.85
C ALA A 42 -7.19 -26.59 1.50
N ALA A 43 -7.90 -27.64 1.94
CA ALA A 43 -7.51 -29.04 1.74
C ALA A 43 -7.64 -29.54 0.28
N LYS A 44 -8.44 -28.84 -0.55
CA LYS A 44 -8.54 -29.03 -2.00
C LYS A 44 -8.18 -27.68 -2.59
N GLY A 45 -7.22 -27.60 -3.52
CA GLY A 45 -6.67 -26.36 -4.08
C GLY A 45 -7.73 -25.46 -4.73
N LEU A 46 -8.50 -24.76 -3.89
CA LEU A 46 -9.65 -23.92 -4.21
C LEU A 46 -9.24 -22.45 -4.26
N PHE A 47 -8.09 -22.08 -3.69
CA PHE A 47 -7.54 -20.75 -3.87
C PHE A 47 -6.87 -20.69 -5.25
N ALA A 48 -7.70 -20.48 -6.28
CA ALA A 48 -7.24 -20.01 -7.56
C ALA A 48 -6.52 -18.67 -7.33
N GLN A 49 -5.19 -18.72 -7.34
CA GLN A 49 -4.25 -17.59 -7.44
C GLN A 49 -4.88 -16.22 -7.11
N ALA A 50 -4.92 -15.85 -5.83
CA ALA A 50 -4.77 -14.43 -5.50
C ALA A 50 -3.45 -14.02 -6.17
N GLY A 51 -3.56 -13.30 -7.28
CA GLY A 51 -2.46 -13.09 -8.21
C GLY A 51 -1.22 -12.63 -7.48
N LEU A 52 -0.05 -13.15 -7.90
CA LEU A 52 1.26 -12.55 -7.61
C LEU A 52 1.07 -11.05 -7.45
N ARG A 53 1.26 -10.48 -6.24
CA ARG A 53 1.05 -9.04 -5.98
C ARG A 53 1.78 -8.26 -7.06
N ARG A 54 1.04 -7.79 -8.07
CA ARG A 54 1.62 -7.13 -9.23
C ARG A 54 1.75 -5.68 -8.82
N ARG A 55 2.97 -5.15 -8.98
CA ARG A 55 3.24 -3.71 -8.92
C ARG A 55 2.19 -3.00 -9.80
N ILE A 56 1.47 -2.02 -9.25
CA ILE A 56 0.38 -1.33 -9.97
C ILE A 56 0.88 -0.77 -11.29
N LEU A 57 2.07 -0.14 -11.25
CA LEU A 57 2.81 0.26 -12.43
C LEU A 57 3.99 -0.70 -12.66
N PRO A 58 3.97 -1.53 -13.72
CA PRO A 58 5.13 -2.32 -14.10
C PRO A 58 6.27 -1.41 -14.59
N SER A 59 7.52 -1.87 -14.48
CA SER A 59 8.72 -1.11 -14.91
C SER A 59 8.70 -0.70 -16.40
N ASN A 60 7.79 -1.27 -17.19
CA ASN A 60 7.68 -1.09 -18.64
C ASN A 60 6.46 -0.21 -19.01
N ALA A 61 5.77 0.37 -18.03
CA ALA A 61 4.58 1.20 -18.25
C ALA A 61 4.94 2.55 -18.87
N ASN A 62 4.02 3.10 -19.68
CA ASN A 62 4.20 4.43 -20.26
C ASN A 62 3.79 5.52 -19.26
N ILE A 63 4.78 6.11 -18.61
CA ILE A 63 4.61 7.13 -17.57
C ILE A 63 3.89 8.38 -18.10
N SER A 64 4.17 8.82 -19.33
CA SER A 64 3.54 10.01 -19.91
C SER A 64 2.04 9.81 -20.13
N LYS A 65 1.62 8.61 -20.56
CA LYS A 65 0.19 8.27 -20.68
C LYS A 65 -0.51 8.24 -19.32
N PHE A 66 0.17 7.72 -18.30
CA PHE A 66 -0.32 7.71 -16.92
C PHE A 66 -0.56 9.13 -16.40
N GLN A 67 0.44 10.01 -16.53
CA GLN A 67 0.34 11.40 -16.08
C GLN A 67 -0.72 12.20 -16.86
N ALA A 68 -0.84 11.97 -18.16
CA ALA A 68 -1.86 12.61 -18.98
C ALA A 68 -3.29 12.21 -18.55
N TYR A 69 -3.51 10.92 -18.26
CA TYR A 69 -4.80 10.43 -17.77
C TYR A 69 -5.19 11.08 -16.43
N LEU A 70 -4.25 11.11 -15.47
CA LEU A 70 -4.49 11.75 -14.17
C LEU A 70 -4.72 13.26 -14.30
N ASN A 71 -3.99 13.96 -15.16
CA ASN A 71 -4.19 15.40 -15.36
C ASN A 71 -5.55 15.77 -15.95
N GLN A 72 -6.21 14.84 -16.64
CA GLN A 72 -7.56 15.01 -17.21
C GLN A 72 -8.65 14.67 -16.21
N ARG A 73 -8.44 13.67 -15.35
CA ARG A 73 -9.45 13.16 -14.40
C ARG A 73 -9.44 13.85 -13.04
N VAL A 74 -8.28 14.33 -12.57
CA VAL A 74 -8.16 14.98 -11.27
C VAL A 74 -8.71 16.41 -11.35
N LEU A 75 -9.78 16.65 -10.60
CA LEU A 75 -10.44 17.94 -10.43
C LEU A 75 -10.02 18.55 -9.09
N LEU A 76 -9.60 19.81 -9.09
CA LEU A 76 -9.13 20.53 -7.89
C LEU A 76 -10.22 21.39 -7.24
N ASN A 77 -11.40 21.48 -7.86
CA ASN A 77 -12.52 22.30 -7.43
C ASN A 77 -13.53 21.54 -6.53
N THR A 78 -13.17 20.35 -6.05
CA THR A 78 -13.97 19.61 -5.08
C THR A 78 -13.87 20.31 -3.71
N GLU A 79 -14.98 20.88 -3.27
CA GLU A 79 -15.14 21.34 -1.89
C GLU A 79 -15.33 20.11 -1.00
N ILE A 80 -14.53 20.01 0.06
CA ILE A 80 -14.56 18.89 1.01
C ILE A 80 -15.04 19.47 2.34
N ASN A 81 -16.32 19.24 2.66
CA ASN A 81 -16.98 19.89 3.78
C ASN A 81 -17.31 18.89 4.91
N SER A 82 -17.44 17.60 4.59
CA SER A 82 -17.71 16.51 5.54
C SER A 82 -16.57 15.50 5.62
N GLY A 83 -16.55 14.71 6.70
CA GLY A 83 -15.67 13.55 6.83
C GLY A 83 -15.97 12.46 5.79
N GLU A 84 -17.24 12.29 5.41
CA GLU A 84 -17.64 11.36 4.34
C GLU A 84 -17.10 11.82 2.98
N ASP A 85 -17.14 13.13 2.70
CA ASP A 85 -16.58 13.70 1.48
C ASP A 85 -15.06 13.46 1.36
N ILE A 86 -14.34 13.36 2.48
CA ILE A 86 -12.90 13.05 2.49
C ILE A 86 -12.68 11.61 2.02
N GLU A 87 -13.43 10.65 2.55
CA GLU A 87 -13.30 9.24 2.18
C GLU A 87 -13.70 9.00 0.73
N ASP A 88 -14.81 9.61 0.27
CA ASP A 88 -15.23 9.56 -1.13
C ASP A 88 -14.16 10.15 -2.07
N ALA A 89 -13.54 11.27 -1.67
CA ALA A 89 -12.46 11.89 -2.42
C ALA A 89 -11.21 10.99 -2.51
N ILE A 90 -10.89 10.25 -1.44
CA ILE A 90 -9.80 9.25 -1.42
C ILE A 90 -10.13 8.09 -2.35
N ASP A 91 -11.36 7.57 -2.31
CA ASP A 91 -11.80 6.47 -3.16
C ASP A 91 -11.81 6.84 -4.65
N VAL A 92 -12.23 8.06 -4.97
CA VAL A 92 -12.16 8.62 -6.33
C VAL A 92 -10.71 8.73 -6.78
N LEU A 93 -9.80 9.22 -5.94
CA LEU A 93 -8.37 9.32 -6.26
C LEU A 93 -7.76 7.93 -6.51
N ASN A 94 -8.05 6.97 -5.64
CA ASN A 94 -7.58 5.60 -5.75
C ASN A 94 -8.07 4.96 -7.05
N SER A 95 -9.37 5.06 -7.34
CA SER A 95 -9.98 4.56 -8.58
C SER A 95 -9.31 5.16 -9.83
N ASN A 96 -9.07 6.46 -9.82
CA ASN A 96 -8.38 7.15 -10.91
C ASN A 96 -6.93 6.65 -11.10
N ILE A 97 -6.19 6.40 -10.02
CA ILE A 97 -4.83 5.84 -10.08
C ILE A 97 -4.84 4.44 -10.66
N TYR A 98 -5.80 3.60 -10.26
CA TYR A 98 -5.96 2.23 -10.77
C TYR A 98 -6.29 2.21 -12.27
N GLU A 99 -7.25 3.03 -12.71
CA GLU A 99 -7.60 3.16 -14.12
C GLU A 99 -6.44 3.72 -14.96
N ALA A 100 -5.76 4.75 -14.46
CA ALA A 100 -4.59 5.32 -15.12
C ALA A 100 -3.48 4.28 -15.30
N ALA A 101 -3.23 3.45 -14.28
CA ALA A 101 -2.23 2.40 -14.33
C ALA A 101 -2.61 1.29 -15.31
N LYS A 102 -3.89 0.91 -15.38
CA LYS A 102 -4.42 -0.04 -16.37
C LYS A 102 -4.24 0.50 -17.79
N TYR A 103 -4.54 1.78 -18.02
CA TYR A 103 -4.40 2.44 -19.32
C TYR A 103 -2.94 2.59 -19.78
N ALA A 104 -2.03 2.87 -18.85
CA ALA A 104 -0.60 3.07 -19.13
C ALA A 104 0.19 1.76 -19.32
N SER A 105 -0.39 0.63 -18.91
CA SER A 105 0.28 -0.67 -18.93
C SER A 105 0.14 -1.38 -20.28
N PRO A 106 1.19 -2.05 -20.78
CA PRO A 106 1.11 -2.84 -22.01
C PRO A 106 0.04 -3.95 -21.95
N PRO A 107 -0.74 -4.17 -23.02
CA PRO A 107 -1.86 -5.13 -23.04
C PRO A 107 -1.42 -6.57 -22.76
N HIS A 108 -0.18 -6.94 -23.14
CA HIS A 108 0.34 -8.30 -22.91
C HIS A 108 0.43 -8.67 -21.41
N LEU A 109 0.62 -7.72 -20.49
CA LEU A 109 0.72 -8.00 -19.05
C LEU A 109 -0.64 -8.29 -18.41
N TRP A 110 -1.72 -7.73 -18.96
CA TRP A 110 -3.10 -7.93 -18.50
C TRP A 110 -3.80 -9.09 -19.24
N GLN A 111 -3.34 -9.44 -20.46
CA GLN A 111 -3.83 -10.56 -21.26
C GLN A 111 -3.32 -11.95 -20.86
N LYS A 112 -2.39 -12.08 -19.90
CA LYS A 112 -2.15 -13.38 -19.25
C LYS A 112 -3.22 -13.67 -18.20
N GLN A 113 -4.48 -13.60 -18.63
CA GLN A 113 -5.55 -14.39 -18.06
C GLN A 113 -5.63 -15.67 -18.87
N HIS A 114 -5.40 -16.80 -18.21
CA HIS A 114 -5.79 -18.12 -18.70
C HIS A 114 -5.30 -18.57 -20.08
N SER A 115 -4.11 -18.19 -20.54
CA SER A 115 -3.32 -19.19 -21.24
C SER A 115 -2.81 -20.15 -20.17
N ASN A 116 -3.65 -21.11 -19.81
CA ASN A 116 -3.17 -22.45 -19.56
C ASN A 116 -2.42 -22.87 -20.84
N ALA A 117 -1.23 -22.32 -21.07
CA ALA A 117 -0.14 -23.13 -21.56
C ALA A 117 -0.03 -24.17 -20.45
N SER A 118 -0.87 -25.20 -20.60
CA SER A 118 -0.73 -26.49 -19.98
C SER A 118 0.77 -26.68 -20.01
N VAL A 119 1.40 -26.52 -18.84
CA VAL A 119 2.64 -27.22 -18.58
C VAL A 119 2.19 -28.62 -18.89
N LYS A 120 2.41 -29.09 -20.12
CA LYS A 120 2.02 -30.41 -20.57
C LYS A 120 2.57 -31.25 -19.45
N LYS A 121 1.69 -31.79 -18.58
CA LYS A 121 2.12 -32.55 -17.42
C LYS A 121 2.89 -33.69 -18.05
N THR A 122 4.20 -33.60 -18.06
CA THR A 122 5.06 -34.45 -18.88
C THR A 122 5.06 -35.80 -18.21
N SER A 123 4.01 -36.62 -18.38
CA SER A 123 3.86 -38.03 -17.98
C SER A 123 4.34 -38.46 -16.57
N LEU A 124 4.78 -37.53 -15.71
CA LEU A 124 5.50 -37.84 -14.47
C LEU A 124 4.57 -37.91 -13.27
N ASP A 125 3.39 -37.29 -13.38
CA ASP A 125 2.43 -37.13 -12.27
C ASP A 125 2.10 -38.50 -11.64
N ASP A 126 1.87 -39.53 -12.45
CA ASP A 126 1.53 -40.88 -11.97
C ASP A 126 2.68 -41.59 -11.24
N GLN A 127 3.93 -41.44 -11.69
CA GLN A 127 5.09 -42.01 -11.00
C GLN A 127 5.35 -41.28 -9.68
N THR A 128 5.15 -39.97 -9.61
CA THR A 128 5.22 -39.19 -8.36
C THR A 128 4.14 -39.59 -7.37
N ARG A 129 2.89 -39.78 -7.82
CA ARG A 129 1.79 -40.23 -6.96
C ARG A 129 2.05 -41.63 -6.39
N LYS A 130 2.50 -42.55 -7.23
CA LYS A 130 2.88 -43.91 -6.81
C LYS A 130 4.05 -43.91 -5.81
N LEU A 131 5.02 -43.02 -5.98
CA LEU A 131 6.11 -42.85 -5.02
C LEU A 131 5.62 -42.35 -3.65
N LEU A 132 4.71 -41.39 -3.62
CA LEU A 132 4.13 -40.86 -2.38
C LEU A 132 3.30 -41.94 -1.65
N GLN A 133 2.54 -42.74 -2.39
CA GLN A 133 1.79 -43.87 -1.84
C GLN A 133 2.71 -44.91 -1.20
N LEU A 134 3.76 -45.35 -1.91
CA LEU A 134 4.74 -46.32 -1.39
C LEU A 134 5.59 -45.75 -0.25
N LYS A 135 5.84 -44.43 -0.22
CA LYS A 135 6.51 -43.78 0.91
C LYS A 135 5.66 -43.86 2.18
N ARG A 136 4.36 -43.60 2.08
CA ARG A 136 3.41 -43.73 3.20
C ARG A 136 3.34 -45.18 3.68
N GLU A 137 3.23 -46.12 2.74
CA GLU A 137 3.22 -47.56 3.04
C GLU A 137 4.51 -48.00 3.77
N PHE A 138 5.68 -47.54 3.33
CA PHE A 138 6.94 -47.80 4.02
C PHE A 138 7.00 -47.21 5.43
N LEU A 139 6.50 -45.98 5.62
CA LEU A 139 6.48 -45.33 6.94
C LEU A 139 5.55 -46.05 7.94
N VAL A 140 4.46 -46.63 7.45
CA VAL A 140 3.49 -47.40 8.24
C VAL A 140 4.01 -48.81 8.55
N LEU A 141 4.43 -49.56 7.53
CA LEU A 141 4.77 -50.97 7.69
C LEU A 141 6.21 -51.21 8.18
N ARG A 142 7.15 -50.28 7.90
CA ARG A 142 8.59 -50.37 8.24
C ARG A 142 9.27 -51.71 7.88
N THR A 143 8.74 -52.46 6.91
CA THR A 143 9.27 -53.75 6.45
C THR A 143 10.37 -53.57 5.39
N SER A 144 11.27 -54.56 5.29
CA SER A 144 12.34 -54.59 4.27
C SER A 144 11.79 -54.62 2.83
N SER A 145 10.71 -55.38 2.60
CA SER A 145 10.04 -55.48 1.30
C SER A 145 9.40 -54.14 0.86
N ALA A 146 8.74 -53.41 1.78
CA ALA A 146 8.20 -52.08 1.51
C ALA A 146 9.31 -51.06 1.18
N ARG A 147 10.46 -51.14 1.89
CA ARG A 147 11.65 -50.30 1.60
C ARG A 147 12.19 -50.53 0.20
N GLN A 148 12.26 -51.79 -0.25
CA GLN A 148 12.75 -52.14 -1.58
C GLN A 148 11.83 -51.59 -2.68
N ARG A 149 10.51 -51.74 -2.54
CA ARG A 149 9.51 -51.20 -3.49
C ARG A 149 9.60 -49.67 -3.60
N TYR A 150 9.69 -48.97 -2.47
CA TYR A 150 9.89 -47.52 -2.44
C TYR A 150 11.19 -47.11 -3.15
N ARG A 151 12.32 -47.77 -2.85
CA ARG A 151 13.62 -47.48 -3.48
C ARG A 151 13.61 -47.73 -5.00
N GLN A 152 12.94 -48.78 -5.46
CA GLN A 152 12.81 -49.09 -6.88
C GLN A 152 12.07 -47.97 -7.63
N VAL A 153 10.92 -47.53 -7.13
CA VAL A 153 10.14 -46.45 -7.75
C VAL A 153 10.88 -45.11 -7.65
N GLN A 154 11.55 -44.84 -6.53
CA GLN A 154 12.41 -43.67 -6.37
C GLN A 154 13.54 -43.62 -7.41
N ASN A 155 14.19 -44.76 -7.65
CA ASN A 155 15.26 -44.85 -8.64
C ASN A 155 14.73 -44.73 -10.07
N ARG A 156 13.55 -45.29 -10.38
CA ARG A 156 12.87 -45.11 -11.67
C ARG A 156 12.54 -43.64 -11.94
N LEU A 157 11.98 -42.94 -10.95
CA LEU A 157 11.70 -41.50 -11.05
C LEU A 157 12.98 -40.70 -11.28
N ARG A 158 14.04 -40.96 -10.52
CA ARG A 158 15.35 -40.30 -10.68
C ARG A 158 15.96 -40.55 -12.07
N LYS A 159 15.77 -41.72 -12.66
CA LYS A 159 16.21 -42.02 -14.03
C LYS A 159 15.38 -41.22 -15.05
N ALA A 160 14.05 -41.23 -14.92
CA ALA A 160 13.16 -40.48 -15.80
C ALA A 160 13.44 -38.96 -15.76
N LEU A 161 13.63 -38.38 -14.58
CA LEU A 161 13.98 -36.95 -14.42
C LEU A 161 15.31 -36.61 -15.07
N ARG A 162 16.32 -37.49 -14.95
CA ARG A 162 17.61 -37.30 -15.64
C ARG A 162 17.44 -37.31 -17.16
N LEU A 163 16.69 -38.26 -17.70
CA LEU A 163 16.43 -38.35 -19.14
C LEU A 163 15.68 -37.12 -19.67
N LEU A 164 14.66 -36.65 -18.96
CA LEU A 164 13.94 -35.44 -19.35
C LEU A 164 14.82 -34.19 -19.31
N LYS A 165 15.67 -34.05 -18.27
CA LYS A 165 16.61 -32.93 -18.18
C LYS A 165 17.59 -32.95 -19.36
N VAL A 166 18.13 -34.12 -19.71
CA VAL A 166 19.03 -34.27 -20.87
C VAL A 166 18.31 -33.92 -22.17
N ASN A 167 17.11 -34.45 -22.39
CA ASN A 167 16.32 -34.16 -23.61
C ASN A 167 15.96 -32.68 -23.73
N TYR A 168 15.58 -32.03 -22.62
CA TYR A 168 15.30 -30.61 -22.58
C TYR A 168 16.53 -29.78 -22.97
N LEU A 169 17.69 -30.10 -22.40
CA LEU A 169 18.94 -29.41 -22.74
C LEU A 169 19.35 -29.64 -24.19
N ASN A 170 19.22 -30.87 -24.70
CA ASN A 170 19.50 -31.19 -26.10
C ASN A 170 18.58 -30.41 -27.06
N ASN A 171 17.31 -30.26 -26.72
CA ASN A 171 16.38 -29.45 -27.51
C ASN A 171 16.73 -27.96 -27.46
N LEU A 172 17.15 -27.44 -26.29
CA LEU A 172 17.63 -26.06 -26.19
C LEU A 172 18.89 -25.84 -27.02
N PHE A 173 19.84 -26.78 -27.05
CA PHE A 173 21.03 -26.68 -27.89
C PHE A 173 20.68 -26.70 -29.38
N LYS A 174 19.71 -27.52 -29.80
CA LYS A 174 19.21 -27.55 -31.18
C LYS A 174 18.55 -26.24 -31.63
N GLN A 175 18.01 -25.45 -30.70
CA GLN A 175 17.33 -24.18 -31.00
C GLN A 175 18.29 -22.99 -31.15
N ILE A 176 19.59 -23.16 -30.88
CA ILE A 176 20.57 -22.08 -31.00
C ILE A 176 21.06 -22.04 -32.45
N ASP A 177 20.70 -20.97 -33.17
CA ASP A 177 21.16 -20.71 -34.53
C ASP A 177 22.59 -20.14 -34.57
N VAL A 178 23.35 -20.51 -35.61
CA VAL A 178 24.75 -20.14 -35.83
C VAL A 178 24.90 -18.64 -36.13
N HIS A 179 23.88 -18.04 -36.77
CA HIS A 179 23.89 -16.65 -37.22
C HIS A 179 23.35 -15.63 -36.19
N ASP A 180 22.95 -16.08 -35.00
CA ASP A 180 22.37 -15.19 -33.98
C ASP A 180 23.44 -14.31 -33.29
N ARG A 181 23.20 -12.99 -33.24
CA ARG A 181 24.10 -11.98 -32.64
C ARG A 181 24.40 -12.26 -31.16
N TYR A 182 23.47 -12.89 -30.43
CA TYR A 182 23.61 -13.18 -29.00
C TYR A 182 23.95 -14.65 -28.68
N ARG A 183 24.41 -15.43 -29.67
CA ARG A 183 24.72 -16.87 -29.53
C ARG A 183 25.62 -17.21 -28.34
N MET A 184 26.70 -16.44 -28.15
CA MET A 184 27.69 -16.68 -27.11
C MET A 184 27.10 -16.45 -25.71
N GLN A 185 26.24 -15.45 -25.57
CA GLN A 185 25.55 -15.17 -24.30
C GLN A 185 24.50 -16.23 -23.97
N LYS A 186 23.75 -16.72 -24.98
CA LYS A 186 22.79 -17.83 -24.81
C LYS A 186 23.52 -19.12 -24.40
N LEU A 187 24.61 -19.47 -25.08
CA LEU A 187 25.47 -20.60 -24.72
C LEU A 187 26.07 -20.44 -23.32
N TRP A 188 26.56 -19.25 -22.98
CA TRP A 188 27.11 -18.98 -21.66
C TRP A 188 26.07 -19.18 -20.55
N ARG A 189 24.84 -18.69 -20.70
CA ARG A 189 23.75 -18.92 -19.73
C ARG A 189 23.39 -20.41 -19.56
N LEU A 190 23.37 -21.15 -20.67
CA LEU A 190 23.12 -22.60 -20.64
C LEU A 190 24.25 -23.37 -19.95
N THR A 191 25.51 -23.03 -20.26
CA THR A 191 26.67 -23.64 -19.61
C THR A 191 26.76 -23.30 -18.13
N GLN A 192 26.37 -22.09 -17.72
CA GLN A 192 26.26 -21.73 -16.30
C GLN A 192 25.19 -22.56 -15.58
N THR A 193 24.06 -22.82 -16.24
CA THR A 193 23.01 -23.68 -15.68
C THR A 193 23.47 -25.13 -15.51
N LEU A 194 24.32 -25.63 -16.43
CA LEU A 194 24.96 -26.94 -16.34
C LEU A 194 26.04 -27.01 -15.26
N LYS A 195 26.83 -25.94 -15.12
CA LYS A 195 27.91 -25.82 -14.13
C LYS A 195 27.42 -25.50 -12.73
N ARG A 196 26.15 -25.09 -12.57
CA ARG A 196 25.55 -24.80 -11.26
C ARG A 196 25.57 -26.05 -10.39
N GLN A 197 26.49 -26.07 -9.43
CA GLN A 197 26.54 -27.08 -8.38
C GLN A 197 25.41 -26.80 -7.38
N VAL A 198 24.91 -27.86 -6.75
CA VAL A 198 24.02 -27.68 -5.60
C VAL A 198 24.84 -27.00 -4.51
N GLU A 199 24.36 -25.85 -4.03
CA GLU A 199 25.05 -25.13 -2.96
C GLU A 199 25.21 -26.07 -1.76
N PRO A 200 26.44 -26.27 -1.26
CA PRO A 200 26.66 -27.17 -0.14
C PRO A 200 25.93 -26.63 1.09
N ASN A 201 25.34 -27.54 1.87
CA ASN A 201 24.62 -27.17 3.08
C ASN A 201 25.62 -26.85 4.20
N TRP A 202 26.06 -25.59 4.26
CA TRP A 202 27.06 -25.11 5.21
C TRP A 202 26.65 -25.35 6.67
N PRO A 203 27.53 -25.88 7.53
CA PRO A 203 27.26 -25.99 8.96
C PRO A 203 27.19 -24.60 9.60
N PHE A 204 26.32 -24.44 10.60
CA PHE A 204 26.31 -23.26 11.45
C PHE A 204 27.30 -23.42 12.60
N LYS A 205 27.82 -22.29 13.06
CA LYS A 205 28.64 -22.25 14.27
C LYS A 205 27.69 -22.36 15.46
N MET A 206 27.93 -23.32 16.35
CA MET A 206 27.11 -23.46 17.56
C MET A 206 27.43 -22.34 18.55
N HIS A 207 26.44 -21.93 19.34
CA HIS A 207 26.68 -21.05 20.48
C HIS A 207 27.53 -21.80 21.51
N SER A 208 28.61 -21.17 21.95
CA SER A 208 29.63 -21.83 22.77
C SER A 208 29.21 -21.76 24.24
N VAL A 209 28.78 -22.88 24.80
CA VAL A 209 28.46 -23.00 26.24
C VAL A 209 29.74 -23.07 27.09
N ASP A 210 30.82 -23.67 26.56
CA ASP A 210 32.06 -23.96 27.28
C ASP A 210 33.34 -23.35 26.64
N GLY A 211 33.20 -22.35 25.77
CA GLY A 211 34.34 -21.75 25.04
C GLY A 211 34.93 -22.64 23.93
N THR A 212 34.42 -23.86 23.74
CA THR A 212 34.78 -24.74 22.63
C THR A 212 33.97 -24.40 21.37
N GLN A 213 34.65 -24.28 20.24
CA GLN A 213 34.05 -23.95 18.96
C GLN A 213 33.55 -25.21 18.25
N THR A 214 32.26 -25.52 18.45
CA THR A 214 31.59 -26.66 17.81
C THR A 214 30.75 -26.22 16.60
N TRP A 215 30.60 -27.12 15.63
CA TRP A 215 29.87 -26.87 14.38
C TRP A 215 28.71 -27.87 14.26
N THR A 216 27.57 -27.41 13.76
CA THR A 216 26.37 -28.26 13.57
C THR A 216 26.64 -29.37 12.54
N ARG A 217 26.23 -30.60 12.84
CA ARG A 217 26.34 -31.76 11.95
C ARG A 217 24.99 -32.18 11.37
N THR A 218 23.92 -32.02 12.14
CA THR A 218 22.57 -32.43 11.73
C THR A 218 21.67 -31.23 11.40
N ASN A 219 20.62 -31.46 10.62
CA ASN A 219 19.62 -30.42 10.34
C ASN A 219 18.81 -30.04 11.59
N SER A 220 18.73 -30.92 12.61
CA SER A 220 18.06 -30.63 13.88
C SER A 220 18.86 -29.60 14.68
N GLU A 221 20.15 -29.83 14.85
CA GLU A 221 21.07 -28.89 15.52
C GLU A 221 21.08 -27.52 14.83
N LYS A 222 21.04 -27.48 13.49
CA LYS A 222 20.92 -26.21 12.74
C LYS A 222 19.65 -25.44 13.06
N ALA A 223 18.53 -26.15 13.26
CA ALA A 223 17.26 -25.52 13.58
C ALA A 223 17.29 -24.94 14.99
N GLU A 224 17.85 -25.68 15.94
CA GLU A 224 18.02 -25.23 17.33
C GLU A 224 18.93 -24.00 17.42
N GLU A 225 20.07 -24.01 16.73
CA GLU A 225 20.98 -22.84 16.66
C GLU A 225 20.31 -21.62 16.01
N PHE A 226 19.46 -21.85 15.01
CA PHE A 226 18.70 -20.78 14.39
C PHE A 226 17.66 -20.18 15.35
N VAL A 227 16.98 -21.02 16.14
CA VAL A 227 16.05 -20.56 17.19
C VAL A 227 16.81 -19.72 18.23
N HIS A 228 17.95 -20.20 18.71
CA HIS A 228 18.77 -19.48 19.67
C HIS A 228 19.25 -18.12 19.12
N HIS A 229 19.63 -18.05 17.83
CA HIS A 229 19.99 -16.79 17.17
C HIS A 229 18.82 -15.80 17.14
N LEU A 230 17.61 -16.28 16.84
CA LEU A 230 16.42 -15.44 16.83
C LEU A 230 16.09 -14.94 18.25
N GLU A 231 16.12 -15.83 19.23
CA GLU A 231 15.86 -15.48 20.63
C GLU A 231 16.81 -14.37 21.12
N ALA A 232 18.10 -14.48 20.83
CA ALA A 232 19.09 -13.44 21.15
C ALA A 232 18.82 -12.10 20.44
N ARG A 233 18.30 -12.14 19.20
CA ARG A 233 17.95 -10.92 18.43
C ARG A 233 16.65 -10.27 18.89
N PHE A 234 15.74 -11.06 19.44
CA PHE A 234 14.40 -10.65 19.86
C PHE A 234 14.25 -10.55 21.38
N MET A 235 15.35 -10.36 22.11
CA MET A 235 15.29 -9.92 23.50
C MET A 235 14.66 -8.51 23.56
N PRO A 236 13.76 -8.23 24.51
CA PRO A 236 13.30 -6.87 24.75
C PRO A 236 14.53 -6.01 25.04
N ASN A 237 14.74 -4.97 24.22
CA ASN A 237 15.80 -4.01 24.45
C ASN A 237 15.53 -3.25 25.76
N TYR A 238 16.06 -3.72 26.89
CA TYR A 238 16.18 -2.94 28.12
C TYR A 238 17.37 -1.98 28.05
N LEU A 239 17.60 -1.35 26.89
CA LEU A 239 18.73 -0.45 26.66
C LEU A 239 18.56 0.92 27.33
N ASN A 240 17.45 1.17 28.02
CA ASN A 240 17.31 2.41 28.77
C ASN A 240 18.07 2.28 30.09
N THR A 241 19.33 2.69 30.08
CA THR A 241 20.09 3.02 31.29
C THR A 241 19.27 4.02 32.12
N GLU A 242 19.34 3.96 33.45
CA GLU A 242 18.67 4.95 34.33
C GLU A 242 19.08 6.39 33.98
N GLU A 243 20.29 6.57 33.44
CA GLU A 243 20.78 7.85 32.93
C GLU A 243 20.02 8.36 31.70
N ASP A 244 19.68 7.48 30.76
CA ASP A 244 18.92 7.84 29.56
C ASP A 244 17.46 8.18 29.92
N ARG A 245 16.88 7.48 30.91
CA ARG A 245 15.57 7.80 31.47
C ARG A 245 15.57 9.19 32.14
N ARG A 246 16.62 9.53 32.88
CA ARG A 246 16.79 10.84 33.50
C ARG A 246 17.01 11.96 32.49
N LYS A 247 17.77 11.72 31.42
CA LYS A 247 17.94 12.70 30.33
C LYS A 247 16.62 12.99 29.63
N VAL A 248 15.86 11.96 29.27
CA VAL A 248 14.53 12.11 28.66
C VAL A 248 13.56 12.83 29.61
N ALA A 249 13.57 12.49 30.89
CA ALA A 249 12.74 13.18 31.89
C ALA A 249 13.13 14.66 32.05
N GLY A 250 14.43 14.97 32.05
CA GLY A 250 14.95 16.34 32.10
C GLY A 250 14.59 17.16 30.86
N GLU A 251 14.70 16.58 29.66
CA GLU A 251 14.28 17.23 28.40
C GLU A 251 12.76 17.46 28.36
N LEU A 252 11.96 16.48 28.80
CA LEU A 252 10.50 16.62 28.93
C LEU A 252 10.13 17.76 29.89
N GLN A 253 10.81 17.85 31.04
CA GLN A 253 10.57 18.89 32.03
C GLN A 253 10.98 20.29 31.52
N LEU A 254 12.07 20.40 30.77
CA LEU A 254 12.50 21.62 30.09
C LEU A 254 11.50 22.07 29.02
N LEU A 255 10.96 21.13 28.23
CA LEU A 255 9.92 21.42 27.24
C LEU A 255 8.61 21.87 27.91
N GLN A 256 8.23 21.25 29.02
CA GLN A 256 7.08 21.66 29.82
C GLN A 256 7.26 23.06 30.40
N GLN A 257 8.45 23.37 30.90
CA GLN A 257 8.78 24.69 31.48
C GLN A 257 8.87 25.78 30.39
N GLN A 258 9.40 25.47 29.21
CA GLN A 258 9.35 26.37 28.05
C GLN A 258 7.92 26.63 27.58
N GLN A 259 7.03 25.62 27.62
CA GLN A 259 5.60 25.83 27.34
C GLN A 259 4.97 26.76 28.38
N GLN A 260 5.32 26.62 29.66
CA GLN A 260 4.82 27.48 30.74
C GLN A 260 5.32 28.93 30.68
N GLN A 261 6.57 29.16 30.28
CA GLN A 261 7.10 30.53 30.14
C GLN A 261 6.48 31.29 28.95
N ARG A 262 6.03 30.58 27.90
CA ARG A 262 5.26 31.20 26.81
C ARG A 262 3.84 31.60 27.20
N ILE A 263 3.31 31.11 28.33
CA ILE A 263 1.97 31.43 28.85
C ILE A 263 1.98 32.74 29.65
N ALA A 264 3.13 33.17 30.18
CA ALA A 264 3.23 34.38 31.01
C ALA A 264 3.46 35.69 30.22
N GLY A 265 3.77 35.59 28.92
CA GLY A 265 4.24 36.73 28.12
C GLY A 265 3.19 37.54 27.38
N ASP A 266 1.94 37.07 27.28
CA ASP A 266 0.89 37.87 26.63
C ASP A 266 -0.47 37.56 27.27
N GLY A 267 -1.10 38.60 27.80
CA GLY A 267 -2.34 38.49 28.55
C GLY A 267 -3.48 37.97 27.70
N GLY A 268 -4.07 36.85 28.12
CA GLY A 268 -5.46 36.52 27.81
C GLY A 268 -5.73 35.99 26.41
N ALA A 269 -5.13 34.85 26.03
CA ALA A 269 -5.74 33.96 25.05
C ALA A 269 -5.41 32.50 25.39
N PHE A 270 -6.44 31.82 25.89
CA PHE A 270 -6.62 30.38 26.04
C PHE A 270 -5.61 29.50 25.29
N GLY A 271 -4.89 28.67 26.05
CA GLY A 271 -3.90 27.73 25.53
C GLY A 271 -4.48 26.82 24.45
N THR A 272 -3.97 26.97 23.23
CA THR A 272 -4.04 25.98 22.17
C THR A 272 -2.72 26.00 21.40
N SER A 273 -2.27 24.81 21.00
CA SER A 273 -1.42 24.47 19.85
C SER A 273 -0.67 25.60 19.12
N LEU A 274 0.60 25.33 18.75
CA LEU A 274 1.34 26.06 17.71
C LEU A 274 0.40 26.59 16.61
N PRO A 275 0.54 27.84 16.15
CA PRO A 275 -0.31 28.40 15.12
C PRO A 275 -0.31 27.49 13.88
N PHE A 276 -1.50 27.17 13.39
CA PHE A 276 -1.72 26.27 12.27
C PHE A 276 -0.90 26.71 11.06
N ARG A 277 -0.03 25.82 10.59
CA ARG A 277 0.66 25.97 9.32
C ARG A 277 -0.01 25.00 8.34
N PRO A 278 -0.72 25.50 7.31
CA PRO A 278 -1.27 24.62 6.29
C PRO A 278 -0.15 23.83 5.61
N VAL A 279 -0.43 22.58 5.28
CA VAL A 279 0.48 21.72 4.53
C VAL A 279 0.76 22.39 3.20
N THR A 280 2.05 22.61 2.94
CA THR A 280 2.50 23.27 1.73
C THR A 280 2.87 22.26 0.64
N LEU A 281 2.74 22.65 -0.62
CA LEU A 281 3.19 21.82 -1.74
C LEU A 281 4.66 21.44 -1.61
N SER A 282 5.51 22.38 -1.15
CA SER A 282 6.94 22.14 -0.96
C SER A 282 7.21 21.01 0.03
N GLU A 283 6.50 21.00 1.16
CA GLU A 283 6.61 19.97 2.19
C GLU A 283 6.24 18.58 1.65
N VAL A 284 5.09 18.46 0.98
CA VAL A 284 4.67 17.19 0.36
C VAL A 284 5.67 16.73 -0.70
N THR A 285 6.21 17.63 -1.52
CA THR A 285 7.20 17.24 -2.53
C THR A 285 8.54 16.79 -1.94
N LEU A 286 8.95 17.34 -0.79
CA LEU A 286 10.15 16.91 -0.07
C LEU A 286 9.95 15.51 0.51
N GLU A 287 8.80 15.25 1.13
CA GLU A 287 8.44 13.94 1.66
C GLU A 287 8.37 12.88 0.56
N ILE A 288 7.73 13.19 -0.58
CA ILE A 288 7.67 12.27 -1.73
C ILE A 288 9.08 11.91 -2.23
N LYS A 289 10.02 12.87 -2.22
CA LYS A 289 11.42 12.61 -2.63
C LYS A 289 12.13 11.69 -1.64
N ALA A 290 11.89 11.86 -0.34
CA ALA A 290 12.49 11.06 0.73
C ALA A 290 12.03 9.59 0.75
N LEU A 291 10.92 9.24 0.09
CA LEU A 291 10.40 7.86 0.08
C LEU A 291 11.38 6.82 -0.50
N VAL A 292 11.52 5.69 0.20
CA VAL A 292 12.36 4.55 -0.25
C VAL A 292 11.58 3.65 -1.21
N LEU A 293 12.14 3.37 -2.39
CA LEU A 293 11.45 2.65 -3.49
C LEU A 293 11.17 1.16 -3.25
N LYS A 294 11.92 0.52 -2.35
CA LYS A 294 11.85 -0.93 -2.07
C LYS A 294 11.01 -1.28 -0.84
N LYS A 295 10.23 -0.34 -0.32
CA LYS A 295 9.26 -0.62 0.74
C LYS A 295 8.08 -1.39 0.15
N SER A 296 7.41 -2.18 0.98
CA SER A 296 6.16 -2.83 0.63
C SER A 296 5.08 -1.78 0.36
N PRO A 297 4.17 -2.01 -0.61
CA PRO A 297 3.02 -1.14 -0.82
C PRO A 297 2.12 -1.11 0.42
N GLY A 298 1.37 -0.02 0.58
CA GLY A 298 0.39 0.16 1.66
C GLY A 298 -0.85 -0.72 1.50
N LEU A 299 -1.86 -0.50 2.36
CA LEU A 299 -3.15 -1.20 2.32
C LEU A 299 -3.83 -1.05 0.95
N ASP A 300 -3.72 0.15 0.38
CA ASP A 300 -4.25 0.52 -0.92
C ASP A 300 -3.46 -0.10 -2.07
N ASN A 301 -2.45 -0.93 -1.78
CA ASN A 301 -1.55 -1.58 -2.73
C ASN A 301 -0.78 -0.60 -3.66
N ILE A 302 -0.74 0.69 -3.32
CA ILE A 302 0.00 1.73 -4.04
C ILE A 302 1.48 1.67 -3.64
N ASP A 303 2.35 1.47 -4.62
CA ASP A 303 3.80 1.46 -4.41
C ASP A 303 4.38 2.88 -4.34
N ASN A 304 5.46 3.06 -3.57
CA ASN A 304 6.23 4.32 -3.55
C ASN A 304 6.74 4.75 -4.94
N HIS A 305 6.88 3.80 -5.87
CA HIS A 305 7.20 4.13 -7.26
C HIS A 305 6.09 4.92 -7.95
N VAL A 306 4.81 4.57 -7.70
CA VAL A 306 3.65 5.27 -8.26
C VAL A 306 3.58 6.69 -7.71
N ILE A 307 3.78 6.84 -6.39
CA ILE A 307 3.73 8.14 -5.70
C ILE A 307 4.78 9.12 -6.26
N LYS A 308 6.00 8.65 -6.56
CA LYS A 308 7.04 9.49 -7.17
C LYS A 308 6.75 9.89 -8.61
N VAL A 309 5.84 9.19 -9.29
CA VAL A 309 5.50 9.41 -10.71
C VAL A 309 4.25 10.30 -10.87
N LEU A 310 3.57 10.65 -9.77
CA LEU A 310 2.35 11.46 -9.81
C LEU A 310 2.56 12.84 -10.46
N PRO A 311 1.58 13.33 -11.26
CA PRO A 311 1.63 14.67 -11.81
C PRO A 311 1.37 15.73 -10.73
N GLN A 312 1.80 16.97 -10.98
CA GLN A 312 1.65 18.09 -10.05
C GLN A 312 0.19 18.36 -9.63
N LYS A 313 -0.79 18.16 -10.53
CA LYS A 313 -2.22 18.27 -10.19
C LYS A 313 -2.65 17.25 -9.12
N ALA A 314 -2.18 16.01 -9.21
CA ALA A 314 -2.48 14.99 -8.21
C ALA A 314 -1.80 15.29 -6.86
N ILE A 315 -0.60 15.87 -6.89
CA ILE A 315 0.07 16.30 -5.65
C ILE A 315 -0.69 17.46 -4.99
N LEU A 316 -1.20 18.42 -5.77
CA LEU A 316 -2.06 19.49 -5.25
C LEU A 316 -3.36 18.94 -4.65
N TYR A 317 -3.94 17.90 -5.25
CA TYR A 317 -5.11 17.22 -4.71
C TYR A 317 -4.81 16.53 -3.37
N LEU A 318 -3.64 15.91 -3.22
CA LEU A 318 -3.18 15.37 -1.93
C LEU A 318 -2.99 16.47 -0.88
N VAL A 319 -2.47 17.64 -1.26
CA VAL A 319 -2.34 18.79 -0.36
C VAL A 319 -3.72 19.27 0.11
N LEU A 320 -4.72 19.29 -0.77
CA LEU A 320 -6.10 19.62 -0.41
C LEU A 320 -6.62 18.61 0.63
N LEU A 321 -6.51 17.30 0.36
CA LEU A 321 -6.92 16.24 1.28
C LEU A 321 -6.24 16.34 2.64
N PHE A 322 -4.91 16.50 2.68
CA PHE A 322 -4.17 16.61 3.94
C PHE A 322 -4.61 17.82 4.76
N ASN A 323 -4.86 18.96 4.13
CA ASN A 323 -5.36 20.13 4.82
C ASN A 323 -6.78 19.93 5.38
N SER A 324 -7.69 19.30 4.62
CA SER A 324 -9.03 18.98 5.10
C SER A 324 -9.02 18.01 6.28
N ILE A 325 -8.20 16.95 6.21
CA ILE A 325 -8.03 15.99 7.30
C ILE A 325 -7.46 16.66 8.56
N GLN A 326 -6.45 17.52 8.41
CA GLN A 326 -5.87 18.25 9.53
C GLN A 326 -6.86 19.21 10.19
N GLN A 327 -7.73 19.87 9.40
CA GLN A 327 -8.78 20.71 9.93
C GLN A 327 -9.77 19.91 10.78
N LEU A 328 -10.23 18.75 10.28
CA LEU A 328 -11.14 17.88 11.01
C LEU A 328 -10.50 17.35 12.31
N ALA A 329 -9.27 16.84 12.23
CA ALA A 329 -8.52 16.33 13.37
C ALA A 329 -8.30 17.39 14.46
N ARG A 330 -8.17 18.66 14.08
CA ARG A 330 -8.03 19.76 15.04
C ARG A 330 -9.32 19.99 15.81
N VAL A 331 -10.46 20.01 15.13
CA VAL A 331 -11.77 20.20 15.78
C VAL A 331 -12.02 19.07 16.76
N THR A 332 -11.76 17.82 16.37
CA THR A 332 -11.93 16.67 17.26
C THR A 332 -10.97 16.74 18.44
N GLN A 333 -9.70 17.07 18.23
CA GLN A 333 -8.73 17.22 19.33
C GLN A 333 -9.09 18.35 20.28
N PHE A 334 -9.62 19.46 19.77
CA PHE A 334 -10.10 20.58 20.59
C PHE A 334 -11.27 20.15 21.49
N ILE A 335 -12.25 19.43 20.92
CA ILE A 335 -13.40 18.91 21.67
C ILE A 335 -12.93 17.90 22.73
N LEU A 336 -12.06 16.96 22.37
CA LEU A 336 -11.50 15.97 23.29
C LEU A 336 -10.71 16.62 24.43
N GLY A 337 -9.85 17.60 24.11
CA GLY A 337 -9.09 18.33 25.13
C GLY A 337 -9.97 19.15 26.08
N ALA A 338 -11.07 19.72 25.58
CA ALA A 338 -12.07 20.39 26.41
C ALA A 338 -12.81 19.39 27.32
N TYR A 339 -13.14 18.21 26.79
CA TYR A 339 -13.76 17.13 27.54
C TYR A 339 -12.87 16.62 28.67
N GLU A 340 -11.59 16.34 28.39
CA GLU A 340 -10.60 15.91 29.39
C GLU A 340 -10.44 16.91 30.52
N LYS A 341 -10.48 18.22 30.20
CA LYS A 341 -10.36 19.32 31.17
C LYS A 341 -11.68 19.67 31.86
N ARG A 342 -12.76 18.93 31.60
CA ARG A 342 -14.13 19.19 32.11
C ARG A 342 -14.60 20.63 31.83
N GLN A 343 -14.22 21.18 30.68
CA GLN A 343 -14.62 22.52 30.26
C GLN A 343 -15.94 22.47 29.48
N TYR A 344 -16.73 23.54 29.54
CA TYR A 344 -17.93 23.67 28.72
C TYR A 344 -17.54 23.95 27.27
N CYS A 345 -17.89 23.03 26.38
CA CYS A 345 -17.74 23.19 24.93
C CYS A 345 -19.11 23.54 24.32
N SER A 346 -19.33 24.82 24.00
CA SER A 346 -20.53 25.25 23.27
C SER A 346 -20.24 25.32 21.78
N ALA A 347 -21.03 24.61 20.97
CA ALA A 347 -20.96 24.66 19.52
C ALA A 347 -22.13 25.49 18.96
N VAL A 348 -21.83 26.43 18.08
CA VAL A 348 -22.83 27.22 17.35
C VAL A 348 -22.74 26.83 15.88
N PHE A 349 -23.80 26.22 15.35
CA PHE A 349 -23.94 25.92 13.93
C PHE A 349 -24.59 27.12 13.25
N ILE A 350 -23.87 27.75 12.33
CA ILE A 350 -24.37 28.90 11.56
C ILE A 350 -24.71 28.40 10.17
N ASP A 351 -25.99 28.31 9.86
CA ASP A 351 -26.49 28.08 8.51
C ASP A 351 -26.87 29.44 7.89
N ILE A 352 -26.31 29.73 6.72
CA ILE A 352 -26.53 31.00 6.02
C ILE A 352 -27.58 30.77 4.93
N SER A 353 -28.84 31.04 5.26
CA SER A 353 -29.93 31.06 4.29
C SER A 353 -29.82 32.26 3.34
N GLU A 354 -30.13 32.06 2.06
CA GLU A 354 -30.22 33.13 1.04
C GLU A 354 -28.94 33.98 0.92
N ALA A 355 -27.78 33.33 1.05
CA ALA A 355 -26.47 34.00 1.08
C ALA A 355 -26.20 34.89 -0.14
N PHE A 356 -26.84 34.62 -1.29
CA PHE A 356 -26.72 35.40 -2.52
C PHE A 356 -27.71 36.57 -2.60
N ASP A 357 -28.89 36.46 -1.97
CA ASP A 357 -29.92 37.50 -2.01
C ASP A 357 -29.64 38.61 -0.99
N ARG A 358 -28.90 38.30 0.08
CA ARG A 358 -28.54 39.25 1.15
C ARG A 358 -27.18 39.90 0.98
N VAL A 359 -26.56 39.78 -0.19
CA VAL A 359 -25.23 40.35 -0.44
C VAL A 359 -25.32 41.86 -0.49
N TRP A 360 -24.57 42.54 0.40
CA TRP A 360 -24.45 44.00 0.35
C TRP A 360 -23.64 44.44 -0.87
N HIS A 361 -24.32 44.71 -1.98
CA HIS A 361 -23.71 45.00 -3.27
C HIS A 361 -22.72 46.18 -3.23
N GLU A 362 -23.03 47.26 -2.51
CA GLU A 362 -22.12 48.40 -2.35
C GLU A 362 -20.83 48.02 -1.60
N GLY A 363 -20.95 47.28 -0.51
CA GLY A 363 -19.79 46.77 0.24
C GLY A 363 -18.97 45.75 -0.55
N LEU A 364 -19.63 44.93 -1.38
CA LEU A 364 -18.99 44.00 -2.30
C LEU A 364 -18.20 44.75 -3.39
N LEU A 365 -18.80 45.74 -4.04
CA LEU A 365 -18.15 46.56 -5.06
C LEU A 365 -16.93 47.31 -4.49
N TYR A 366 -17.02 47.81 -3.26
CA TYR A 366 -15.90 48.43 -2.56
C TYR A 366 -14.73 47.45 -2.30
N LYS A 367 -15.03 46.19 -1.97
CA LYS A 367 -13.98 45.16 -1.84
C LYS A 367 -13.39 44.78 -3.20
N LEU A 368 -14.22 44.65 -4.24
CA LEU A 368 -13.80 44.28 -5.59
C LEU A 368 -12.86 45.31 -6.20
N ILE A 369 -13.08 46.61 -5.96
CA ILE A 369 -12.20 47.67 -6.49
C ILE A 369 -10.79 47.63 -5.89
N ARG A 370 -10.64 47.06 -4.69
CA ARG A 370 -9.35 46.92 -4.00
C ARG A 370 -8.59 45.65 -4.39
N LEU A 371 -9.29 44.63 -4.90
CA LEU A 371 -8.73 43.30 -5.15
C LEU A 371 -8.50 43.01 -6.63
N LEU A 372 -9.25 43.65 -7.54
CA LEU A 372 -9.27 43.28 -8.97
C LEU A 372 -8.73 44.40 -9.88
N PRO A 373 -8.15 44.04 -11.05
CA PRO A 373 -7.82 44.99 -12.10
C PRO A 373 -9.05 45.79 -12.59
N PRO A 374 -8.87 47.06 -13.00
CA PRO A 374 -9.98 47.97 -13.32
C PRO A 374 -10.92 47.45 -14.42
N THR A 375 -10.39 46.69 -15.39
CA THR A 375 -11.17 46.09 -16.49
C THR A 375 -12.15 45.02 -15.98
N LEU A 376 -11.72 44.16 -15.07
CA LEU A 376 -12.57 43.12 -14.46
C LEU A 376 -13.59 43.73 -13.50
N TYR A 377 -13.18 44.76 -12.75
CA TYR A 377 -14.10 45.52 -11.89
C TYR A 377 -15.25 46.14 -12.70
N GLY A 378 -14.96 46.75 -13.87
CA GLY A 378 -15.99 47.34 -14.72
C GLY A 378 -17.05 46.34 -15.21
N VAL A 379 -16.61 45.15 -15.63
CA VAL A 379 -17.50 44.07 -16.07
C VAL A 379 -18.36 43.55 -14.90
N LEU A 380 -17.74 43.29 -13.75
CA LEU A 380 -18.45 42.79 -12.57
C LEU A 380 -19.43 43.82 -11.99
N ARG A 381 -19.06 45.10 -12.01
CA ARG A 381 -19.97 46.19 -11.64
C ARG A 381 -21.18 46.23 -12.54
N SER A 382 -20.98 46.19 -13.86
CA SER A 382 -22.08 46.16 -14.83
C SER A 382 -22.95 44.91 -14.68
N TYR A 383 -22.38 43.78 -14.26
CA TYR A 383 -23.10 42.52 -14.08
C TYR A 383 -23.91 42.45 -12.78
N LEU A 384 -23.49 43.18 -11.75
CA LEU A 384 -24.15 43.22 -10.45
C LEU A 384 -25.18 44.36 -10.34
N SER A 385 -25.04 45.42 -11.14
CA SER A 385 -25.99 46.55 -11.16
C SER A 385 -27.21 46.26 -12.05
N ASN A 386 -28.42 46.49 -11.52
CA ASN A 386 -29.70 46.43 -12.26
C ASN A 386 -29.94 45.11 -13.02
N ARG A 387 -29.74 43.97 -12.36
CA ARG A 387 -30.15 42.68 -12.94
C ARG A 387 -31.67 42.64 -13.09
N SER A 388 -32.12 42.22 -14.26
CA SER A 388 -33.50 41.78 -14.50
C SER A 388 -33.45 40.33 -14.99
N PHE A 389 -34.40 39.52 -14.54
CA PHE A 389 -34.57 38.16 -15.03
C PHE A 389 -35.93 38.06 -15.73
N VAL A 390 -35.96 37.36 -16.86
CA VAL A 390 -37.21 37.12 -17.60
C VAL A 390 -37.60 35.67 -17.39
N VAL A 391 -38.75 35.45 -16.77
CA VAL A 391 -39.32 34.10 -16.60
C VAL A 391 -40.27 33.83 -17.75
N ASN A 392 -39.98 32.81 -18.56
CA ASN A 392 -40.88 32.37 -19.60
C ASN A 392 -41.77 31.24 -19.08
N THR A 393 -42.94 31.60 -18.56
CA THR A 393 -44.00 30.63 -18.23
C THR A 393 -44.64 30.18 -19.53
N GLY A 394 -44.40 28.93 -19.97
CA GLY A 394 -44.84 28.39 -21.26
C GLY A 394 -46.35 28.19 -21.44
N ALA A 395 -47.19 29.09 -20.93
CA ALA A 395 -48.63 29.11 -21.18
C ALA A 395 -48.95 30.20 -22.22
N ASP A 396 -49.31 29.74 -23.41
CA ASP A 396 -49.86 30.45 -24.57
C ASP A 396 -49.08 31.63 -25.21
N PRO A 397 -48.90 31.63 -26.54
CA PRO A 397 -48.09 32.62 -27.27
C PRO A 397 -48.68 34.05 -27.32
N ASN A 398 -49.73 34.35 -26.54
CA ASN A 398 -50.38 35.66 -26.50
C ASN A 398 -50.58 36.26 -25.10
N SER A 399 -50.06 35.66 -24.02
CA SER A 399 -50.10 36.32 -22.70
C SER A 399 -48.85 37.16 -22.45
N ALA A 400 -49.07 38.41 -22.04
CA ALA A 400 -48.10 39.47 -21.89
C ALA A 400 -46.76 39.05 -21.24
N THR A 401 -45.66 39.43 -21.90
CA THR A 401 -44.31 39.43 -21.32
C THR A 401 -44.26 40.42 -20.16
N GLY A 402 -44.52 39.95 -18.95
CA GLY A 402 -44.33 40.73 -17.72
C GLY A 402 -42.83 40.81 -17.40
N SER A 403 -42.20 41.94 -17.67
CA SER A 403 -40.89 42.26 -17.10
C SER A 403 -41.08 42.62 -15.62
N TYR A 404 -40.87 41.67 -14.72
CA TYR A 404 -40.76 41.98 -13.30
C TYR A 404 -39.38 42.61 -13.05
N SER A 405 -39.37 43.91 -12.76
CA SER A 405 -38.20 44.59 -12.22
C SER A 405 -38.26 44.49 -10.69
N ASP A 406 -37.79 43.37 -10.14
CA ASP A 406 -37.46 43.36 -8.72
C ASP A 406 -36.17 44.18 -8.55
N LYS A 407 -36.31 45.36 -7.93
CA LYS A 407 -35.19 46.01 -7.27
C LYS A 407 -34.92 45.20 -6.00
N LEU A 408 -34.02 44.23 -6.10
CA LEU A 408 -33.33 43.67 -4.95
C LEU A 408 -32.40 44.71 -4.33
#